data_AF-A0A501VYG6-F1
#
_entry.id   AF-A0A501VYG6-F1
#
_cell.length_a   1.000
_cell.length_b   1.000
_cell.length_c   1.000
_cell.angle_alpha   90.00
_cell.angle_beta   90.00
_cell.angle_gamma   90.00
#
_symmetry.space_group_name_H-M   'P 1'
#
loop_
_entity.id
_entity.type
_entity.pdbx_description
1 polymer ?
#
loop_
_entity_poly.entity_id
_entity_poly.type
_entity_poly.pdbx_seq_one_letter_code
_entity_poly.pdbx_strand_id
1 'polypeptide(L)'
;MKKLKVNFLALAAVLMAAGTMAFSAPATLQSGWYLVEGDAIGSPTSGPGGDCSTLYTNRLCMVQLQLDENEPIPQTVSEAEANDQVIAKAHRQF
;
A
#
# COMPACT_ATOMS: atom_id res chain seq x y z
N MET A 1 58.18 23.21 -11.47
CA MET A 1 57.30 22.29 -10.73
C MET A 1 56.20 23.11 -10.05
N LYS A 2 54.98 23.13 -10.60
CA LYS A 2 53.85 23.90 -10.03
C LYS A 2 53.19 23.05 -8.95
N LYS A 3 53.27 23.48 -7.69
CA LYS A 3 52.67 22.78 -6.55
C LYS A 3 51.14 22.89 -6.64
N LEU A 4 50.45 21.78 -6.92
CA LEU A 4 48.99 21.71 -6.77
C LEU A 4 48.65 21.92 -5.30
N LYS A 5 48.07 23.08 -5.00
CA LYS A 5 47.53 23.40 -3.68
C LYS A 5 46.14 22.76 -3.60
N VAL A 6 46.10 21.46 -3.30
CA VAL A 6 44.84 20.74 -3.12
C VAL A 6 44.20 21.23 -1.81
N ASN A 7 43.08 21.93 -1.95
CA ASN A 7 42.37 22.55 -0.83
C ASN A 7 41.64 21.43 -0.05
N PHE A 8 42.16 21.06 1.12
CA PHE A 8 41.69 19.94 1.96
C PHE A 8 40.19 20.01 2.30
N LEU A 9 39.58 21.19 2.25
CA LEU A 9 38.14 21.41 2.44
C LEU A 9 37.28 20.75 1.34
N ALA A 10 37.80 20.62 0.11
CA ALA A 10 37.05 19.99 -0.98
C ALA A 10 36.97 18.46 -0.81
N LEU A 11 37.95 17.84 -0.14
CA LEU A 11 37.99 16.39 0.05
C LEU A 11 36.98 15.92 1.11
N ALA A 12 36.74 16.74 2.14
CA ALA A 12 35.78 16.43 3.20
C ALA A 12 34.31 16.48 2.72
N ALA A 13 34.00 17.37 1.77
CA ALA A 13 32.65 17.51 1.22
C ALA A 13 32.19 16.26 0.44
N VAL A 14 33.12 15.55 -0.22
CA VAL A 14 32.80 14.36 -1.02
C VAL A 14 32.49 13.15 -0.13
N LEU A 15 33.09 13.06 1.07
CA LEU A 15 32.87 11.96 2.01
C LEU A 15 31.50 12.01 2.70
N MET A 16 30.91 13.20 2.88
CA MET A 16 29.58 13.32 3.49
C MET A 16 28.43 12.97 2.54
N ALA A 17 28.66 13.01 1.22
CA ALA A 17 27.62 12.73 0.22
C ALA A 17 27.31 11.24 0.03
N ALA A 18 28.15 10.32 0.54
CA ALA A 18 27.97 8.87 0.36
C ALA A 18 27.20 8.19 1.51
N GLY A 19 26.85 8.92 2.57
CA GLY A 19 26.35 8.35 3.82
C GLY A 19 24.83 8.10 3.90
N THR A 20 24.04 8.47 2.90
CA THR A 20 22.57 8.42 2.98
C THR A 20 21.96 7.57 1.85
N MET A 21 22.47 6.37 1.63
CA MET A 21 21.59 5.33 1.07
C MET A 21 20.82 4.75 2.24
N ALA A 22 19.74 5.43 2.61
CA ALA A 22 18.77 4.94 3.56
C ALA A 22 18.30 3.57 3.08
N PHE A 23 18.53 2.55 3.91
CA PHE A 23 17.90 1.25 3.73
C PHE A 23 16.40 1.49 3.66
N SER A 24 15.80 1.34 2.48
CA SER A 24 14.36 1.17 2.35
C SER A 24 14.04 -0.15 3.05
N ALA A 25 13.60 -0.07 4.29
CA ALA A 25 12.96 -1.22 4.94
C ALA A 25 11.86 -1.72 4.00
N PRO A 26 11.69 -3.04 3.84
CA PRO A 26 10.59 -3.55 3.04
C PRO A 26 9.29 -3.04 3.68
N ALA A 27 8.51 -2.26 2.92
CA ALA A 27 7.19 -1.83 3.35
C ALA A 27 6.40 -3.09 3.70
N THR A 28 6.02 -3.23 4.96
CA THR A 28 5.16 -4.34 5.38
C THR A 28 3.77 -4.07 4.84
N LEU A 29 3.47 -4.70 3.71
CA LEU A 29 2.17 -4.63 3.06
C LEU A 29 1.12 -5.28 3.96
N GLN A 30 0.16 -4.49 4.43
CA GLN A 30 -0.99 -4.98 5.19
C GLN A 30 -2.15 -5.23 4.23
N SER A 31 -2.72 -6.44 4.27
CA SER A 31 -3.89 -6.76 3.45
C SER A 31 -5.14 -6.96 4.32
N GLY A 32 -6.26 -6.37 3.90
CA GLY A 32 -7.53 -6.45 4.63
C GLY A 32 -8.73 -6.50 3.70
N TRP A 33 -9.84 -7.08 4.16
CA TRP A 33 -11.11 -7.09 3.44
C TRP A 33 -12.01 -5.95 3.90
N TYR A 34 -12.69 -5.31 2.97
CA TYR A 34 -13.58 -4.17 3.21
C TYR A 34 -14.93 -4.41 2.53
N LEU A 35 -16.02 -4.02 3.20
CA LEU A 35 -17.35 -3.99 2.59
C LEU A 35 -17.46 -2.81 1.65
N VAL A 36 -18.14 -3.00 0.52
CA VAL A 36 -18.40 -1.94 -0.46
C VAL A 36 -19.90 -1.69 -0.55
N GLU A 37 -20.29 -0.43 -0.40
CA GLU A 37 -21.65 0.05 -0.61
C GLU A 37 -21.67 1.00 -1.81
N GLY A 38 -22.16 0.52 -2.95
CA GLY A 38 -22.00 1.23 -4.23
C GLY A 38 -20.53 1.23 -4.67
N ASP A 39 -19.87 2.39 -4.55
CA ASP A 39 -18.43 2.57 -4.81
C ASP A 39 -17.65 2.92 -3.53
N ALA A 40 -18.33 3.16 -2.40
CA ALA A 40 -17.70 3.56 -1.16
C ALA A 40 -17.12 2.36 -0.41
N ILE A 41 -15.88 2.50 0.07
CA ILE A 41 -15.22 1.52 0.92
C ILE A 41 -15.60 1.78 2.37
N GLY A 42 -16.20 0.78 3.01
CA GLY A 42 -16.63 0.82 4.39
C GLY A 42 -15.53 0.41 5.38
N SER A 43 -15.95 0.04 6.59
CA SER A 43 -15.02 -0.46 7.61
C SER A 43 -14.41 -1.82 7.25
N PRO A 44 -13.19 -2.12 7.73
CA PRO A 44 -12.59 -3.44 7.57
C PRO A 44 -13.49 -4.51 8.18
N THR A 45 -13.58 -5.65 7.51
CA THR A 45 -14.40 -6.79 7.90
C THR A 45 -13.62 -8.09 7.78
N SER A 46 -14.12 -9.15 8.42
CA SER A 46 -13.65 -10.50 8.14
C SER A 46 -13.89 -10.81 6.67
N GLY A 47 -12.94 -11.50 6.01
CA GLY A 47 -13.06 -11.89 4.60
C GLY A 47 -14.36 -12.61 4.25
N PRO A 48 -14.64 -12.87 2.96
CA PRO A 48 -15.88 -13.50 2.52
C PRO A 48 -16.06 -14.85 3.22
N GLY A 49 -16.84 -14.85 4.30
CA GLY A 49 -17.17 -16.01 5.11
C GLY A 49 -18.52 -16.56 4.69
N GLY A 50 -18.64 -17.87 4.67
CA GLY A 50 -19.85 -18.60 4.29
C GLY A 50 -19.53 -19.77 3.36
N ASP A 51 -20.30 -20.85 3.47
CA ASP A 51 -20.29 -21.89 2.43
C ASP A 51 -20.62 -21.23 1.09
N CYS A 52 -19.97 -21.64 0.00
CA CYS A 52 -20.19 -21.14 -1.36
C CYS A 52 -21.58 -21.60 -1.89
N SER A 53 -22.64 -21.27 -1.18
CA SER A 53 -24.02 -21.69 -1.46
C SER A 53 -24.66 -20.68 -2.39
N THR A 54 -24.88 -21.02 -3.65
CA THR A 54 -25.47 -20.10 -4.64
C THR A 54 -26.92 -19.68 -4.33
N LEU A 55 -27.52 -20.18 -3.25
CA LEU A 55 -28.94 -20.07 -2.90
C LEU A 55 -29.35 -18.76 -2.22
N TYR A 56 -28.41 -17.96 -1.68
CA TYR A 56 -28.73 -16.71 -1.00
C TYR A 56 -28.29 -15.49 -1.84
N THR A 57 -29.26 -14.72 -2.32
CA THR A 57 -29.09 -13.59 -3.26
C THR A 57 -28.85 -12.24 -2.59
N ASN A 58 -28.90 -12.15 -1.26
CA ASN A 58 -28.50 -10.95 -0.52
C ASN A 58 -26.96 -10.91 -0.42
N ARG A 59 -26.30 -10.50 -1.50
CA ARG A 59 -24.84 -10.46 -1.63
C ARG A 59 -24.32 -9.04 -1.38
N LEU A 60 -23.43 -8.87 -0.42
CA LEU A 60 -22.64 -7.65 -0.23
C LEU A 60 -21.34 -7.74 -1.03
N CYS A 61 -20.94 -6.66 -1.70
CA CYS A 61 -19.65 -6.58 -2.39
C CYS A 61 -18.52 -6.37 -1.38
N MET A 62 -17.38 -6.99 -1.65
CA MET A 62 -16.17 -6.89 -0.83
C MET A 62 -14.94 -6.72 -1.71
N VAL A 63 -13.99 -5.92 -1.23
CA VAL A 63 -12.67 -5.75 -1.86
C VAL A 63 -11.58 -6.07 -0.85
N GLN A 64 -10.54 -6.76 -1.29
CA GLN A 64 -9.30 -6.94 -0.54
C GLN A 64 -8.33 -5.86 -1.00
N LEU A 65 -7.89 -5.03 -0.06
CA LEU A 65 -6.90 -3.99 -0.31
C LEU A 65 -5.53 -4.43 0.20
N GLN A 66 -4.48 -4.12 -0.55
CA GLN A 66 -3.11 -4.08 -0.09
C GLN A 66 -2.74 -2.63 0.15
N LEU A 67 -2.37 -2.30 1.37
CA LEU A 67 -1.94 -0.96 1.75
C LEU A 67 -0.55 -1.04 2.37
N ASP A 68 0.27 -0.03 2.12
CA ASP A 68 1.48 0.17 2.90
C ASP A 68 1.13 0.55 4.34
N GLU A 69 2.03 0.27 5.28
CA GLU A 69 1.80 0.41 6.73
C GLU A 69 1.32 1.80 7.19
N ASN A 70 1.59 2.85 6.40
CA ASN A 70 1.21 4.23 6.71
C ASN A 70 0.27 4.86 5.67
N GLU A 71 -0.26 4.08 4.73
CA GLU A 71 -1.13 4.59 3.68
C GLU A 71 -2.58 4.70 4.18
N PRO A 72 -3.27 5.84 3.96
CA PRO A 72 -4.67 5.95 4.31
C PRO A 72 -5.51 4.96 3.50
N ILE A 73 -6.54 4.39 4.12
CA ILE A 73 -7.50 3.55 3.41
C ILE A 73 -8.25 4.45 2.39
N PRO A 74 -8.28 4.08 1.10
CA PRO A 74 -8.98 4.84 0.06
C PRO A 74 -10.48 4.87 0.37
N GLN A 75 -11.15 5.96 -0.03
CA GLN A 75 -12.58 6.13 0.26
C GLN A 75 -13.46 5.40 -0.75
N THR A 76 -12.95 5.14 -1.94
CA THR A 76 -13.69 4.52 -3.05
C THR A 76 -12.94 3.37 -3.68
N VAL A 77 -13.66 2.43 -4.28
CA VAL A 77 -13.06 1.33 -5.03
C VAL A 77 -12.36 1.86 -6.28
N SER A 78 -12.94 2.85 -6.94
CA SER A 78 -12.32 3.55 -8.07
C SER A 78 -10.94 4.13 -7.73
N GLU A 79 -10.78 4.77 -6.57
CA GLU A 79 -9.50 5.30 -6.08
C GLU A 79 -8.51 4.17 -5.79
N ALA A 80 -8.95 3.11 -5.10
CA ALA A 80 -8.13 1.96 -4.78
C ALA A 80 -7.62 1.23 -6.05
N GLU A 81 -8.44 1.15 -7.10
CA GLU A 81 -8.05 0.58 -8.38
C GLU A 81 -7.06 1.46 -9.13
N ALA A 82 -7.25 2.78 -9.11
CA ALA A 82 -6.33 3.72 -9.74
C ALA A 82 -4.92 3.69 -9.11
N ASN A 83 -4.85 3.29 -7.83
CA ASN A 83 -3.60 3.13 -7.08
C ASN A 83 -3.08 1.68 -7.06
N ASP A 84 -3.67 0.76 -7.83
CA ASP A 84 -3.31 -0.67 -7.86
C ASP A 84 -3.37 -1.38 -6.48
N GLN A 85 -4.20 -0.90 -5.57
CA GLN A 85 -4.34 -1.41 -4.21
C GLN A 85 -5.33 -2.58 -4.09
N VAL A 86 -6.18 -2.81 -5.10
CA VAL A 86 -7.19 -3.89 -5.07
C VAL A 86 -6.56 -5.23 -5.49
N ILE A 87 -6.44 -6.16 -4.55
CA ILE A 87 -5.88 -7.50 -4.81
C ILE A 87 -6.95 -8.49 -5.26
N ALA A 88 -8.13 -8.41 -4.64
CA ALA A 88 -9.21 -9.36 -4.88
C ALA A 88 -10.57 -8.71 -4.66
N LYS A 89 -11.59 -9.25 -5.32
CA LYS A 89 -13.00 -8.87 -5.13
C LYS A 89 -13.81 -10.11 -4.80
N ALA A 90 -14.72 -10.00 -3.86
CA ALA A 90 -15.56 -11.11 -3.41
C ALA A 90 -16.98 -10.63 -3.10
N HIS A 91 -17.85 -11.60 -2.87
CA HIS A 91 -19.20 -11.35 -2.36
C HIS A 91 -19.39 -12.11 -1.06
N ARG A 92 -20.02 -11.48 -0.08
CA ARG A 92 -20.43 -12.12 1.19
C ARG A 92 -21.93 -12.26 1.23
N GLN A 93 -22.39 -13.42 1.70
CA GLN A 93 -23.80 -13.64 1.99
C GLN A 93 -24.13 -13.06 3.35
N PHE A 94 -25.27 -12.40 3.46
CA PHE A 94 -25.80 -11.89 4.72
C PHE A 94 -26.13 -13.02 5.70
#